data_AF-A0AAJ2I1E3-F1
#
_entry.id   AF-A0AAJ2I1E3-F1
#
_cell.length_a   1.000
_cell.length_b   1.000
_cell.length_c   1.000
_cell.angle_alpha   90.00
_cell.angle_beta   90.00
_cell.angle_gamma   90.00
#
_symmetry.space_group_name_H-M   'P 1'
#
loop_
_entity.id
_entity.type
_entity.pdbx_description
1 polymer ?
#
loop_
_entity_poly.entity_id
_entity_poly.type
_entity_poly.pdbx_seq_one_letter_code
_entity_poly.pdbx_strand_id
1 'polypeptide(L)'
;MTRNPLAHAPLPRITIVTGTDTDVGKTYTTAALAVAAWSSGVQRIAVYKPQQTGVRGDDPGDVDDVARLAHTVGVPSVALTVAEGQRLTEPMAPPPAAAVDGVDLLSITAHVERVMELQESHDLVLVEGSGGVLVELDGQQHTIADLARELQGRAGEDVGTVVVTRPDLGTLNHTLLTLEALHHRGVRVSGVVLGSWPAHPDPVQESNRNYLADLPDVSGHHIPLLGAVPAGWNVGVS
;
A
#
# COMPACT_ATOMS: atom_id res chain seq x y z
N MET A 1 2.14 -10.58 -22.75
CA MET A 1 2.83 -10.34 -21.47
C MET A 1 2.85 -8.85 -21.23
N THR A 2 1.98 -8.35 -20.35
CA THR A 2 1.96 -6.95 -19.92
C THR A 2 3.23 -6.66 -19.12
N ARG A 3 3.99 -5.62 -19.50
CA ARG A 3 5.16 -5.17 -18.73
C ARG A 3 4.69 -4.63 -17.38
N ASN A 4 5.45 -4.87 -16.32
CA ASN A 4 5.15 -4.35 -14.99
C ASN A 4 5.19 -2.81 -14.99
N PRO A 5 4.13 -2.11 -14.52
CA PRO A 5 4.07 -0.65 -14.53
C PRO A 5 5.05 0.06 -13.58
N LEU A 6 5.65 -0.63 -12.61
CA LEU A 6 6.51 -0.08 -11.55
C LEU A 6 7.95 -0.65 -11.57
N ALA A 7 8.39 -1.24 -12.68
CA ALA A 7 9.64 -2.01 -12.80
C ALA A 7 10.95 -1.27 -12.45
N HIS A 8 10.92 0.05 -12.20
CA HIS A 8 12.10 0.87 -11.93
C HIS A 8 12.07 1.58 -10.57
N ALA A 9 11.07 1.32 -9.72
CA ALA A 9 10.97 1.98 -8.41
C ALA A 9 11.92 1.30 -7.39
N PRO A 10 12.98 1.99 -6.90
CA PRO A 10 13.77 1.46 -5.79
C PRO A 10 12.92 1.48 -4.51
N LEU A 11 12.69 0.32 -3.91
CA LEU A 11 11.89 0.18 -2.69
C LEU A 11 12.79 -0.08 -1.48
N PRO A 12 12.55 0.60 -0.34
CA PRO A 12 13.10 0.19 0.94
C PRO A 12 12.65 -1.22 1.32
N ARG A 13 13.43 -1.90 2.17
CA ARG A 13 13.15 -3.28 2.60
C ARG A 13 11.80 -3.42 3.31
N ILE A 14 11.32 -2.37 3.95
CA ILE A 14 9.96 -2.27 4.48
C ILE A 14 9.29 -1.12 3.73
N THR A 15 8.27 -1.43 2.93
CA THR A 15 7.52 -0.43 2.18
C THR A 15 6.06 -0.43 2.63
N ILE A 16 5.64 0.67 3.24
CA ILE A 16 4.24 0.92 3.57
C ILE A 16 3.51 1.33 2.28
N VAL A 17 2.37 0.70 2.00
CA VAL A 17 1.48 1.06 0.89
C VAL A 17 0.21 1.65 1.49
N THR A 18 0.11 2.98 1.46
CA THR A 18 -1.06 3.72 1.95
C THR A 18 -1.80 4.38 0.79
N GLY A 19 -2.94 5.00 1.07
CA GLY A 19 -3.78 5.63 0.06
C GLY A 19 -4.25 7.01 0.48
N THR A 20 -4.61 7.82 -0.51
CA THR A 20 -5.32 9.07 -0.26
C THR A 20 -6.77 8.83 0.20
N ASP A 21 -7.32 7.63 -0.05
CA ASP A 21 -8.68 7.23 0.29
C ASP A 21 -8.85 5.69 0.24
N THR A 22 -10.07 5.20 0.47
CA THR A 22 -10.52 3.86 0.09
C THR A 22 -10.63 3.72 -1.44
N ASP A 23 -10.51 2.51 -1.97
CA ASP A 23 -10.66 2.17 -3.40
C ASP A 23 -9.75 2.91 -4.40
N VAL A 24 -8.68 3.53 -3.92
CA VAL A 24 -7.67 4.19 -4.78
C VAL A 24 -6.74 3.20 -5.51
N GLY A 25 -6.86 1.90 -5.27
CA GLY A 25 -6.04 0.85 -5.89
C GLY A 25 -4.82 0.40 -5.09
N LYS A 26 -4.89 0.43 -3.74
CA LYS A 26 -3.80 -0.04 -2.86
C LYS A 26 -3.40 -1.49 -3.15
N THR A 27 -4.37 -2.41 -3.15
CA THR A 27 -4.17 -3.85 -3.38
C THR A 27 -3.50 -4.14 -4.73
N TYR A 28 -3.98 -3.52 -5.81
CA TYR A 28 -3.34 -3.62 -7.13
C TYR A 28 -1.94 -3.01 -7.15
N THR A 29 -1.73 -1.90 -6.43
CA THR A 29 -0.38 -1.32 -6.30
C THR A 29 0.55 -2.23 -5.53
N THR A 30 0.12 -2.82 -4.41
CA THR A 30 0.89 -3.78 -3.61
C THR A 30 1.32 -4.97 -4.47
N ALA A 31 0.40 -5.54 -5.26
CA ALA A 31 0.74 -6.60 -6.20
C ALA A 31 1.72 -6.15 -7.29
N ALA A 32 1.55 -4.96 -7.87
CA ALA A 32 2.46 -4.45 -8.89
C ALA A 32 3.87 -4.24 -8.34
N LEU A 33 3.98 -3.74 -7.10
CA LEU A 33 5.25 -3.60 -6.38
C LEU A 33 5.90 -4.96 -6.10
N ALA A 34 5.13 -5.96 -5.66
CA ALA A 34 5.64 -7.31 -5.44
C ALA A 34 6.21 -7.93 -6.74
N VAL A 35 5.46 -7.81 -7.84
CA VAL A 35 5.93 -8.27 -9.16
C VAL A 35 7.18 -7.49 -9.61
N ALA A 36 7.29 -6.19 -9.27
CA ALA A 36 8.39 -5.34 -9.69
C ALA A 36 9.68 -5.71 -8.95
N ALA A 37 9.54 -5.94 -7.64
CA ALA A 37 10.60 -6.44 -6.78
C ALA A 37 11.12 -7.80 -7.27
N TRP A 38 10.22 -8.75 -7.52
CA TRP A 38 10.58 -10.08 -8.06
C TRP A 38 11.35 -9.97 -9.37
N SER A 39 10.83 -9.16 -10.31
CA SER A 39 11.47 -8.93 -11.61
C SER A 39 12.84 -8.27 -11.51
N SER A 40 13.10 -7.57 -10.40
CA SER A 40 14.37 -6.90 -10.10
C SER A 40 15.35 -7.76 -9.29
N GLY A 41 14.99 -9.02 -9.01
CA GLY A 41 15.87 -9.99 -8.34
C GLY A 41 15.57 -10.23 -6.86
N VAL A 42 14.58 -9.56 -6.27
CA VAL A 42 14.13 -9.86 -4.89
C VAL A 42 13.54 -11.28 -4.86
N GLN A 43 14.00 -12.14 -3.95
CA GLN A 43 13.62 -13.56 -3.96
C GLN A 43 12.62 -13.93 -2.87
N ARG A 44 12.53 -13.15 -1.79
CA ARG A 44 11.63 -13.41 -0.66
C ARG A 44 10.84 -12.15 -0.34
N ILE A 45 9.55 -12.17 -0.66
CA ILE A 45 8.64 -11.03 -0.52
C ILE A 45 7.56 -11.41 0.49
N ALA A 46 7.32 -10.55 1.48
CA ALA A 46 6.16 -10.63 2.36
C ALA A 46 5.20 -9.50 2.03
N VAL A 47 3.90 -9.81 2.04
CA VAL A 47 2.82 -8.82 2.02
C VAL A 47 2.04 -8.99 3.31
N TYR A 48 1.98 -7.92 4.09
CA TYR A 48 1.29 -7.89 5.37
C TYR A 48 0.19 -6.84 5.35
N LYS A 49 -1.01 -7.22 5.76
CA LYS A 49 -2.13 -6.30 5.95
C LYS A 49 -2.49 -6.24 7.44
N PRO A 50 -2.19 -5.15 8.17
CA PRO A 50 -2.46 -5.06 9.60
C PRO A 50 -3.94 -5.34 9.94
N GLN A 51 -4.86 -4.73 9.20
CA GLN A 51 -6.30 -4.82 9.43
C GLN A 51 -7.03 -5.11 8.12
N GLN A 52 -7.55 -6.32 7.94
CA GLN A 52 -8.49 -6.64 6.85
C GLN A 52 -9.91 -6.38 7.34
N THR A 53 -10.68 -5.57 6.62
CA THR A 53 -12.10 -5.32 6.92
C THR A 53 -12.98 -5.79 5.77
N GLY A 54 -14.27 -6.02 6.04
CA GLY A 54 -15.26 -6.39 5.03
C GLY A 54 -15.18 -7.83 4.53
N VAL A 55 -14.52 -8.74 5.26
CA VAL A 55 -14.32 -10.13 4.82
C VAL A 55 -14.75 -11.08 5.93
N ARG A 56 -15.56 -12.09 5.59
CA ARG A 56 -16.12 -13.06 6.55
C ARG A 56 -15.45 -14.42 6.43
N GLY A 57 -15.15 -15.03 7.56
CA GLY A 57 -14.55 -16.37 7.61
C GLY A 57 -13.33 -16.48 6.71
N ASP A 58 -13.33 -17.50 5.85
CA ASP A 58 -12.24 -17.82 4.94
C ASP A 58 -12.42 -17.21 3.53
N ASP A 59 -13.32 -16.24 3.36
CA ASP A 59 -13.47 -15.52 2.09
C ASP A 59 -12.14 -14.85 1.68
N PRO A 60 -11.77 -14.78 0.39
CA PRO A 60 -10.52 -14.14 -0.01
C PRO A 60 -10.46 -12.67 0.42
N GLY A 61 -9.36 -12.28 1.07
CA GLY A 61 -9.06 -10.89 1.44
C GLY A 61 -8.12 -10.22 0.45
N ASP A 62 -7.72 -8.98 0.76
CA ASP A 62 -6.92 -8.17 -0.16
C ASP A 62 -5.52 -8.79 -0.38
N VAL A 63 -4.96 -9.44 0.64
CA VAL A 63 -3.67 -10.14 0.50
C VAL A 63 -3.77 -11.37 -0.40
N ASP A 64 -4.93 -12.04 -0.43
CA ASP A 64 -5.18 -13.16 -1.35
C ASP A 64 -5.27 -12.66 -2.79
N ASP A 65 -5.89 -11.49 -2.99
CA ASP A 65 -5.88 -10.81 -4.29
C ASP A 65 -4.48 -10.41 -4.73
N VAL A 66 -3.63 -9.94 -3.81
CA VAL A 66 -2.22 -9.65 -4.09
C VAL A 66 -1.48 -10.91 -4.55
N ALA A 67 -1.63 -12.03 -3.83
CA ALA A 67 -1.03 -13.30 -4.21
C ALA A 67 -1.51 -13.77 -5.60
N ARG A 68 -2.83 -13.78 -5.82
CA ARG A 68 -3.44 -14.16 -7.09
C ARG A 68 -2.90 -13.35 -8.27
N LEU A 69 -2.82 -12.03 -8.11
CA LEU A 69 -2.29 -11.14 -9.15
C LEU A 69 -0.80 -11.39 -9.41
N ALA A 70 0.01 -11.51 -8.35
CA ALA A 70 1.45 -11.76 -8.47
C ALA A 70 1.76 -13.11 -9.13
N HIS A 71 1.04 -14.17 -8.76
CA HIS A 71 1.21 -15.51 -9.31
C HIS A 71 0.87 -15.57 -10.80
N THR A 72 -0.18 -14.87 -11.23
CA THR A 72 -0.55 -14.81 -12.65
C THR A 72 0.54 -14.14 -13.51
N VAL A 73 1.41 -13.31 -12.92
CA VAL A 73 2.57 -12.69 -13.61
C VAL A 73 3.87 -13.50 -13.41
N GLY A 74 3.81 -14.65 -12.73
CA GLY A 74 4.93 -15.59 -12.61
C GLY A 74 5.79 -15.42 -11.36
N VAL A 75 5.32 -14.69 -10.33
CA VAL A 75 5.93 -14.77 -9.00
C VAL A 75 5.59 -16.14 -8.41
N PRO A 76 6.57 -17.00 -8.06
CA PRO A 76 6.27 -18.33 -7.54
C PRO A 76 5.73 -18.26 -6.10
N SER A 77 4.88 -19.21 -5.71
CA SER A 77 4.29 -19.26 -4.36
C SER A 77 5.33 -19.32 -3.25
N VAL A 78 6.47 -19.97 -3.49
CA VAL A 78 7.57 -20.05 -2.51
C VAL A 78 8.30 -18.72 -2.28
N ALA A 79 8.11 -17.73 -3.17
CA ALA A 79 8.74 -16.42 -3.06
C ALA A 79 7.84 -15.35 -2.42
N LEU A 80 6.55 -15.65 -2.22
CA LEU A 80 5.55 -14.70 -1.72
C LEU A 80 4.82 -15.25 -0.50
N THR A 81 5.08 -14.63 0.64
CA THR A 81 4.31 -14.85 1.88
C THR A 81 3.24 -13.78 1.99
N VAL A 82 2.00 -14.18 2.28
CA VAL A 82 0.89 -13.27 2.59
C VAL A 82 0.43 -13.48 4.03
N ALA A 83 0.11 -12.40 4.73
CA ALA A 83 -0.40 -12.47 6.09
C ALA A 83 -1.32 -11.28 6.40
N GLU A 84 -2.35 -11.55 7.19
CA GLU A 84 -3.17 -10.53 7.83
C GLU A 84 -2.84 -10.46 9.32
N GLY A 85 -2.94 -9.27 9.91
CA GLY A 85 -2.84 -9.10 11.36
C GLY A 85 -4.13 -9.53 12.03
N GLN A 86 -5.22 -8.91 11.60
CA GLN A 86 -6.55 -9.17 12.10
C GLN A 86 -7.57 -9.00 10.97
N ARG A 87 -8.60 -9.84 11.00
CA ARG A 87 -9.71 -9.86 10.05
C ARG A 87 -11.01 -9.46 10.73
N LEU A 88 -11.73 -8.53 10.12
CA LEU A 88 -12.94 -7.91 10.62
C LEU A 88 -14.05 -8.02 9.55
N THR A 89 -15.29 -8.26 9.99
CA THR A 89 -16.34 -8.74 9.10
C THR A 89 -17.02 -7.64 8.29
N GLU A 90 -17.18 -6.45 8.86
CA GLU A 90 -17.93 -5.37 8.23
C GLU A 90 -17.03 -4.45 7.38
N PRO A 91 -17.53 -3.94 6.23
CA PRO A 91 -16.79 -3.06 5.33
C PRO A 91 -16.76 -1.63 5.88
N MET A 92 -16.11 -1.46 7.04
CA MET A 92 -15.95 -0.19 7.74
C MET A 92 -14.47 0.05 8.07
N ALA A 93 -14.15 1.20 8.64
CA ALA A 93 -12.85 1.40 9.28
C ALA A 93 -12.65 0.38 10.42
N PRO A 94 -11.39 0.05 10.80
CA PRO A 94 -11.13 -1.00 11.79
C PRO A 94 -11.84 -0.80 13.14
N PRO A 95 -11.85 0.38 13.80
CA PRO A 95 -12.53 0.53 15.09
C PRO A 95 -14.04 0.23 15.07
N PRO A 96 -14.85 0.82 14.17
CA PRO A 96 -16.27 0.46 14.10
C PRO A 96 -16.50 -1.00 13.66
N ALA A 97 -15.66 -1.58 12.80
CA ALA A 97 -15.79 -2.99 12.42
C ALA A 97 -15.52 -3.92 13.61
N ALA A 98 -14.47 -3.66 14.39
CA ALA A 98 -14.16 -4.41 15.60
C ALA A 98 -15.24 -4.27 16.68
N ALA A 99 -15.87 -3.10 16.78
CA ALA A 99 -17.01 -2.89 17.67
C ALA A 99 -18.23 -3.74 17.27
N VAL A 100 -18.49 -3.93 15.97
CA VAL A 100 -19.54 -4.82 15.47
C VAL A 100 -19.20 -6.29 15.76
N ASP A 101 -17.94 -6.67 15.54
CA ASP A 101 -17.46 -8.04 15.75
C ASP A 101 -17.32 -8.40 17.25
N GLY A 102 -17.35 -7.38 18.14
CA GLY A 102 -17.16 -7.57 19.58
C GLY A 102 -15.75 -8.01 19.94
N VAL A 103 -14.74 -7.54 19.19
CA VAL A 103 -13.32 -7.90 19.39
C VAL A 103 -12.48 -6.64 19.68
N ASP A 104 -11.37 -6.84 20.38
CA ASP A 104 -10.36 -5.79 20.53
C ASP A 104 -9.43 -5.77 19.32
N LEU A 105 -9.04 -4.57 18.88
CA LEU A 105 -8.05 -4.41 17.83
C LEU A 105 -6.64 -4.76 18.34
N LEU A 106 -5.85 -5.41 17.49
CA LEU A 106 -4.41 -5.53 17.71
C LEU A 106 -3.77 -4.16 17.87
N SER A 107 -2.81 -4.06 18.79
CA SER A 107 -2.08 -2.82 19.04
C SER A 107 -1.10 -2.50 17.91
N ILE A 108 -0.77 -1.23 17.75
CA ILE A 108 0.32 -0.81 16.86
C ILE A 108 1.63 -1.59 17.13
N THR A 109 1.96 -1.87 18.39
CA THR A 109 3.17 -2.62 18.76
C THR A 109 3.15 -4.04 18.22
N ALA A 110 2.00 -4.74 18.28
CA ALA A 110 1.86 -6.08 17.71
C ALA A 110 2.09 -6.07 16.19
N HIS A 111 1.60 -5.04 15.50
CA HIS A 111 1.86 -4.86 14.06
C HIS A 111 3.33 -4.55 13.77
N VAL A 112 3.98 -3.71 14.57
CA VAL A 112 5.43 -3.43 14.44
C VAL A 112 6.24 -4.72 14.60
N GLU A 113 5.97 -5.50 15.65
CA GLU A 113 6.65 -6.77 15.92
C GLU A 113 6.48 -7.76 14.77
N ARG A 114 5.26 -7.87 14.25
CA ARG A 114 4.98 -8.75 13.11
C ARG A 114 5.74 -8.34 11.84
N VAL A 115 5.81 -7.05 11.54
CA VAL A 115 6.57 -6.54 10.38
C VAL A 115 8.07 -6.80 10.56
N MET A 116 8.61 -6.60 11.76
CA MET A 116 10.02 -6.87 12.05
C MET A 116 10.34 -8.37 11.91
N GLU A 117 9.48 -9.25 12.43
CA GLU A 117 9.63 -10.72 12.26
C GLU A 117 9.64 -11.12 10.77
N LEU A 118 8.74 -10.57 9.97
CA LEU A 118 8.74 -10.81 8.53
C LEU A 118 10.04 -10.34 7.87
N GLN A 119 10.58 -9.20 8.29
CA GLN A 119 11.82 -8.63 7.73
C GLN A 119 13.06 -9.47 8.02
N GLU A 120 13.07 -10.30 9.08
CA GLU A 120 14.18 -11.21 9.38
C GLU A 120 14.37 -12.29 8.29
N SER A 121 13.26 -12.74 7.69
CA SER A 121 13.24 -13.86 6.74
C SER A 121 12.96 -13.45 5.30
N HIS A 122 12.56 -12.20 5.06
CA HIS A 122 12.20 -11.67 3.75
C HIS A 122 13.13 -10.52 3.34
N ASP A 123 13.39 -10.43 2.03
CA ASP A 123 14.20 -9.37 1.43
C ASP A 123 13.40 -8.06 1.36
N LEU A 124 12.07 -8.17 1.16
CA LEU A 124 11.11 -7.07 1.09
C LEU A 124 9.83 -7.42 1.87
N VAL A 125 9.34 -6.47 2.66
CA VAL A 125 8.04 -6.51 3.34
C VAL A 125 7.19 -5.34 2.84
N LEU A 126 6.10 -5.64 2.15
CA LEU A 126 5.08 -4.67 1.77
C LEU A 126 3.99 -4.66 2.84
N VAL A 127 3.69 -3.49 3.41
CA VAL A 127 2.67 -3.33 4.46
C VAL A 127 1.50 -2.53 3.90
N GLU A 128 0.40 -3.20 3.58
CA GLU A 128 -0.77 -2.56 2.99
C GLU A 128 -1.71 -1.99 4.06
N GLY A 129 -1.95 -0.68 4.01
CA GLY A 129 -2.91 -0.02 4.89
C GLY A 129 -4.37 -0.17 4.43
N SER A 130 -5.30 0.16 5.32
CA SER A 130 -6.75 0.11 5.07
C SER A 130 -7.34 1.51 5.02
N GLY A 131 -8.12 1.81 3.98
CA GLY A 131 -8.63 3.16 3.72
C GLY A 131 -7.54 4.22 3.45
N GLY A 132 -7.77 5.44 3.91
CA GLY A 132 -6.83 6.56 3.78
C GLY A 132 -5.75 6.60 4.87
N VAL A 133 -4.75 7.46 4.71
CA VAL A 133 -3.57 7.54 5.60
C VAL A 133 -3.88 7.76 7.09
N LEU A 134 -5.00 8.41 7.41
CA LEU A 134 -5.41 8.72 8.79
C LEU A 134 -6.47 7.76 9.35
N VAL A 135 -6.78 6.66 8.65
CA VAL A 135 -7.65 5.62 9.21
C VAL A 135 -6.96 4.96 10.39
N GLU A 136 -7.67 4.87 11.51
CA GLU A 136 -7.20 4.25 12.74
C GLU A 136 -7.01 2.72 12.52
N LEU A 137 -5.87 2.20 12.95
CA LEU A 137 -5.48 0.80 12.90
C LEU A 137 -5.75 0.06 14.21
N ASP A 138 -5.78 0.77 15.32
CA ASP A 138 -5.97 0.22 16.66
C ASP A 138 -6.98 1.03 17.49
N GLY A 139 -7.26 0.56 18.70
CA GLY A 139 -8.18 1.23 19.62
C GLY A 139 -7.60 2.48 20.31
N GLN A 140 -6.43 2.97 19.90
CA GLN A 140 -5.70 4.10 20.50
C GLN A 140 -5.44 5.23 19.49
N GLN A 141 -6.21 5.26 18.40
CA GLN A 141 -6.14 6.27 17.35
C GLN A 141 -4.83 6.28 16.55
N HIS A 142 -4.02 5.23 16.65
CA HIS A 142 -2.84 5.11 15.79
C HIS A 142 -3.26 4.78 14.37
N THR A 143 -2.53 5.31 13.41
CA THR A 143 -2.79 5.17 11.97
C THR A 143 -1.66 4.39 11.28
N ILE A 144 -1.80 4.11 9.99
CA ILE A 144 -0.70 3.53 9.20
C ILE A 144 0.53 4.46 9.16
N ALA A 145 0.34 5.78 9.29
CA ALA A 145 1.46 6.72 9.42
C ALA A 145 2.20 6.56 10.75
N ASP A 146 1.51 6.24 11.84
CA ASP A 146 2.14 5.96 13.13
C ASP A 146 2.91 4.64 13.07
N LEU A 147 2.35 3.61 12.43
CA LEU A 147 3.07 2.35 12.19
C LEU A 147 4.35 2.59 11.38
N ALA A 148 4.28 3.39 10.31
CA ALA A 148 5.44 3.77 9.52
C ALA A 148 6.52 4.47 10.35
N ARG A 149 6.11 5.41 11.22
CA ARG A 149 7.01 6.17 12.11
C ARG A 149 7.69 5.26 13.14
N GLU A 150 6.96 4.35 13.77
CA GLU A 150 7.53 3.38 14.72
C GLU A 150 8.52 2.44 14.02
N LEU A 151 8.19 1.95 12.82
CA LEU A 151 9.11 1.13 12.01
C LEU A 151 10.36 1.91 11.60
N GLN A 152 10.24 3.17 11.20
CA GLN A 152 11.39 4.04 10.93
C GLN A 152 12.30 4.19 12.16
N GLY A 153 11.73 4.28 13.36
CA GLY A 153 12.52 4.30 14.60
C GLY A 153 13.30 3.01 14.85
N ARG A 154 12.85 1.88 14.30
CA ARG A 154 13.46 0.54 14.48
C ARG A 154 14.41 0.13 13.36
N ALA A 155 14.10 0.48 12.12
CA ALA A 155 14.82 0.04 10.92
C ALA A 155 15.41 1.20 10.08
N GLY A 156 15.22 2.46 10.50
CA GLY A 156 15.87 3.63 9.90
C GLY A 156 15.51 3.81 8.42
N GLU A 157 16.54 3.91 7.57
CA GLU A 157 16.41 4.15 6.13
C GLU A 157 15.84 2.96 5.34
N ASP A 158 15.75 1.77 5.96
CA ASP A 158 15.12 0.58 5.37
C ASP A 158 13.59 0.71 5.28
N VAL A 159 13.00 1.81 5.76
CA VAL A 159 11.54 2.06 5.75
C VAL A 159 11.19 3.21 4.81
N GLY A 160 10.13 3.04 4.02
CA GLY A 160 9.51 4.16 3.30
C GLY A 160 8.05 3.89 2.95
N THR A 161 7.39 4.92 2.44
CA THR A 161 5.94 4.89 2.19
C THR A 161 5.64 5.22 0.74
N VAL A 162 4.84 4.39 0.08
CA VAL A 162 4.21 4.66 -1.21
C VAL A 162 2.79 5.14 -0.97
N VAL A 163 2.44 6.28 -1.57
CA VAL A 163 1.09 6.84 -1.52
C VAL A 163 0.35 6.52 -2.81
N VAL A 164 -0.75 5.79 -2.68
CA VAL A 164 -1.61 5.44 -3.80
C VAL A 164 -2.73 6.46 -3.94
N THR A 165 -2.95 6.95 -5.15
CA THR A 165 -4.01 7.90 -5.45
C THR A 165 -4.76 7.56 -6.74
N ARG A 166 -5.98 8.08 -6.88
CA ARG A 166 -6.79 7.96 -8.10
C ARG A 166 -6.42 9.06 -9.11
N PRO A 167 -6.65 8.89 -10.42
CA PRO A 167 -6.35 9.93 -11.40
C PRO A 167 -7.42 11.03 -11.51
N ASP A 168 -8.56 10.88 -10.83
CA ASP A 168 -9.75 11.70 -11.04
C ASP A 168 -9.69 13.10 -10.40
N LEU A 169 -10.67 13.94 -10.73
CA LEU A 169 -10.82 15.27 -10.14
C LEU A 169 -10.79 15.22 -8.60
N GLY A 170 -10.06 16.17 -8.00
CA GLY A 170 -9.80 16.24 -6.56
C GLY A 170 -8.54 15.49 -6.10
N THR A 171 -7.93 14.66 -6.96
CA THR A 171 -6.73 13.90 -6.61
C THR A 171 -5.54 14.76 -6.16
N LEU A 172 -5.34 15.93 -6.78
CA LEU A 172 -4.24 16.83 -6.40
C LEU A 172 -4.37 17.29 -4.95
N ASN A 173 -5.57 17.69 -4.54
CA ASN A 173 -5.85 18.08 -3.16
C ASN A 173 -5.65 16.91 -2.20
N HIS A 174 -6.25 15.74 -2.47
CA HIS A 174 -6.13 14.59 -1.57
C HIS A 174 -4.70 14.07 -1.47
N THR A 175 -3.94 14.11 -2.57
CA THR A 175 -2.53 13.74 -2.58
C THR A 175 -1.72 14.71 -1.73
N LEU A 176 -1.84 16.03 -1.96
CA LEU A 176 -1.09 17.02 -1.18
C LEU A 176 -1.45 16.98 0.32
N LEU A 177 -2.73 16.87 0.68
CA LEU A 177 -3.15 16.71 2.07
C LEU A 177 -2.56 15.44 2.71
N THR A 178 -2.50 14.34 1.96
CA THR A 178 -1.90 13.09 2.43
C THR A 178 -0.39 13.23 2.64
N LEU A 179 0.31 13.88 1.69
CA LEU A 179 1.75 14.13 1.78
C LEU A 179 2.09 15.07 2.93
N GLU A 180 1.31 16.14 3.14
CA GLU A 180 1.45 17.03 4.30
C GLU A 180 1.24 16.29 5.62
N ALA A 181 0.21 15.44 5.71
CA ALA A 181 -0.08 14.65 6.91
C ALA A 181 1.05 13.65 7.25
N LEU A 182 1.66 13.03 6.23
CA LEU A 182 2.82 12.15 6.37
C LEU A 182 4.07 12.93 6.78
N HIS A 183 4.34 14.06 6.11
CA HIS A 183 5.46 14.93 6.44
C HIS A 183 5.40 15.42 7.88
N HIS A 184 4.24 15.89 8.34
CA HIS A 184 4.05 16.37 9.72
C HIS A 184 4.33 15.28 10.77
N ARG A 185 4.19 14.01 10.41
CA ARG A 185 4.50 12.85 11.25
C ARG A 185 5.94 12.35 11.10
N GLY A 186 6.76 13.01 10.29
CA GLY A 186 8.13 12.58 9.99
C GLY A 186 8.20 11.29 9.19
N VAL A 187 7.14 10.94 8.45
CA VAL A 187 7.10 9.72 7.64
C VAL A 187 7.77 9.96 6.29
N ARG A 188 8.73 9.10 5.95
CA ARG A 188 9.45 9.12 4.67
C ARG A 188 8.55 8.60 3.56
N VAL A 189 8.34 9.43 2.54
CA VAL A 189 7.59 9.05 1.33
C VAL A 189 8.57 8.72 0.21
N SER A 190 8.47 7.51 -0.32
CA SER A 190 9.28 7.01 -1.45
C SER A 190 8.72 7.47 -2.80
N GLY A 191 7.41 7.74 -2.89
CA GLY A 191 6.77 8.26 -4.09
C GLY A 191 5.26 8.06 -4.12
N VAL A 192 4.64 8.54 -5.19
CA VAL A 192 3.19 8.44 -5.46
C VAL A 192 2.95 7.43 -6.57
N VAL A 193 1.86 6.67 -6.50
CA VAL A 193 1.39 5.77 -7.56
C VAL A 193 -0.07 6.11 -7.91
N LEU A 194 -0.37 6.17 -9.20
CA LEU A 194 -1.75 6.19 -9.68
C LEU A 194 -2.27 4.74 -9.66
N GLY A 195 -3.19 4.40 -8.75
CA GLY A 195 -3.56 3.01 -8.49
C GLY A 195 -4.55 2.39 -9.49
N SER A 196 -5.15 3.20 -10.37
CA SER A 196 -6.00 2.72 -11.47
C SER A 196 -5.99 3.73 -12.61
N TRP A 197 -5.23 3.44 -13.66
CA TRP A 197 -5.03 4.30 -14.82
C TRP A 197 -5.83 3.82 -16.02
N PRO A 198 -6.83 4.58 -16.50
CA PRO A 198 -7.70 4.14 -17.58
C PRO A 198 -6.95 3.98 -18.90
N ALA A 199 -7.41 3.04 -19.72
CA ALA A 199 -6.87 2.84 -21.08
C ALA A 199 -7.09 4.05 -21.99
N HIS A 200 -8.15 4.81 -21.72
CA HIS A 200 -8.51 6.06 -22.41
C HIS A 200 -8.69 7.15 -21.36
N PRO A 201 -7.59 7.77 -20.88
CA PRO A 201 -7.69 8.85 -19.92
C PRO A 201 -8.35 10.08 -20.55
N ASP A 202 -9.17 10.76 -19.76
CA ASP A 202 -9.72 12.07 -20.15
C ASP A 202 -8.69 13.20 -19.91
N PRO A 203 -8.95 14.43 -20.39
CA PRO A 203 -8.02 15.54 -20.20
C PRO A 203 -7.75 15.90 -18.73
N VAL A 204 -8.68 15.65 -17.81
CA VAL A 204 -8.48 15.89 -16.37
C VAL A 204 -7.48 14.89 -15.82
N GLN A 205 -7.64 13.62 -16.16
CA GLN A 205 -6.76 12.54 -15.72
C GLN A 205 -5.34 12.72 -16.28
N GLU A 206 -5.20 13.08 -17.56
CA GLU A 206 -3.91 13.43 -18.17
C GLU A 206 -3.25 14.63 -17.48
N SER A 207 -4.01 15.70 -17.24
CA SER A 207 -3.52 16.89 -16.54
C SER A 207 -3.05 16.55 -15.12
N ASN A 208 -3.81 15.73 -14.39
CA ASN A 208 -3.45 15.32 -13.03
C ASN A 208 -2.17 14.48 -13.02
N ARG A 209 -2.03 13.52 -13.95
CA ARG A 209 -0.81 12.72 -14.07
C ARG A 209 0.42 13.56 -14.36
N ASN A 210 0.30 14.55 -15.26
CA ASN A 210 1.41 15.46 -15.57
C ASN A 210 1.79 16.29 -14.35
N TYR A 211 0.80 16.84 -13.63
CA TYR A 211 1.06 17.59 -12.40
C TYR A 211 1.77 16.73 -11.34
N LEU A 212 1.35 15.48 -11.15
CA LEU A 212 1.99 14.56 -10.20
C LEU A 212 3.39 14.12 -10.64
N ALA A 213 3.65 14.04 -11.95
CA ALA A 213 4.98 13.76 -12.48
C ALA A 213 5.95 14.93 -12.25
N ASP A 214 5.44 16.16 -12.35
CA ASP A 214 6.18 17.41 -12.12
C ASP A 214 5.87 18.01 -10.74
N LEU A 215 5.57 17.15 -9.74
CA LEU A 215 5.14 17.59 -8.42
C LEU A 215 6.23 18.49 -7.79
N PRO A 216 5.90 19.74 -7.42
CA PRO A 216 6.85 20.58 -6.70
C PRO A 216 7.29 19.94 -5.40
N ASP A 217 8.48 20.30 -4.91
CA ASP A 217 8.97 19.81 -3.62
C ASP A 217 7.93 20.04 -2.53
N VAL A 218 7.49 18.95 -1.91
CA VAL A 218 6.55 18.99 -0.78
C VAL A 218 7.38 19.03 0.48
N SER A 219 7.29 20.14 1.21
CA SER A 219 8.05 20.37 2.43
C SER A 219 9.57 20.19 2.28
N GLY A 220 10.11 20.62 1.14
CA GLY A 220 11.55 20.57 0.84
C GLY A 220 12.05 19.19 0.35
N HIS A 221 11.15 18.26 0.06
CA HIS A 221 11.49 16.95 -0.48
C HIS A 221 10.83 16.73 -1.84
N HIS A 222 11.63 16.29 -2.81
CA HIS A 222 11.11 15.81 -4.09
C HIS A 222 10.46 14.44 -3.89
N ILE A 223 9.20 14.30 -4.32
CA ILE A 223 8.43 13.06 -4.23
C ILE A 223 8.05 12.63 -5.65
N PRO A 224 8.66 11.57 -6.19
CA PRO A 224 8.43 11.18 -7.58
C PRO A 224 7.08 10.48 -7.76
N LEU A 225 6.50 10.63 -8.95
CA LEU A 225 5.49 9.70 -9.45
C LEU A 225 6.20 8.41 -9.90
N LEU A 226 6.01 7.32 -9.15
CA LEU A 226 6.65 6.02 -9.43
C LEU A 226 6.04 5.32 -10.64
N GLY A 227 4.77 5.62 -10.95
CA GLY A 227 4.08 5.08 -12.10
C GLY A 227 2.57 5.05 -11.94
N ALA A 228 1.93 4.30 -12.82
CA ALA A 228 0.48 4.20 -12.89
C ALA A 228 0.08 2.74 -13.19
N VAL A 229 -0.69 2.13 -12.30
CA VAL A 229 -1.20 0.77 -12.46
C VAL A 229 -2.40 0.81 -13.40
N PRO A 230 -2.43 0.03 -14.50
CA PRO A 230 -3.56 0.05 -15.43
C PRO A 230 -4.90 -0.29 -14.75
N ALA A 231 -5.96 0.39 -15.15
CA ALA A 231 -7.31 0.10 -14.71
C ALA A 231 -7.70 -1.31 -15.16
N GLY A 232 -8.32 -2.06 -14.25
CA GLY A 232 -8.64 -3.47 -14.50
C GLY A 232 -7.40 -4.30 -14.73
N TRP A 233 -6.27 -4.00 -14.05
CA TRP A 233 -5.09 -4.86 -13.99
C TRP A 233 -5.42 -6.18 -13.28
N ASN A 234 -6.23 -6.97 -13.99
CA ASN A 234 -6.48 -8.37 -13.81
C ASN A 234 -5.76 -9.00 -14.98
N VAL A 235 -4.61 -9.58 -14.73
CA VAL A 235 -4.00 -10.46 -15.73
C VAL A 235 -4.99 -11.62 -15.94
N GLY A 236 -5.53 -11.68 -17.16
CA GLY A 236 -6.80 -12.34 -17.45
C GLY A 236 -6.89 -13.78 -16.97
N VAL A 237 -8.04 -14.11 -16.37
CA VAL A 237 -8.58 -15.46 -16.41
C VAL A 237 -9.02 -15.68 -17.86
N SER A 238 -8.25 -16.46 -18.62
CA SER A 238 -8.75 -17.14 -19.81
C SER A 238 -9.13 -18.55 -19.43
#